data_AF-A0A9D5ZW36-F1
#
_entry.id   AF-A0A9D5ZW36-F1
#
_cell.length_a   1.000
_cell.length_b   1.000
_cell.length_c   1.000
_cell.angle_alpha   90.00
_cell.angle_beta   90.00
_cell.angle_gamma   90.00
#
_symmetry.space_group_name_H-M   'P 1'
#
loop_
_entity.id
_entity.type
_entity.pdbx_description
1 polymer ?
#
loop_
_entity_poly.entity_id
_entity_poly.type
_entity_poly.pdbx_seq_one_letter_code
_entity_poly.pdbx_strand_id
1 'polypeptide(L)'
;MSIDTALSLGAKSRAPAWLDWLQMLTGACLIVFMWSHMLLVSSVIFGASAMNALAEFFEYTGLAQVGGPLIGLVFLVHFALASRKMPFTSAEQTAIWRQAKMLRHADTWLWLAQAGTAMIVLILGAIHMWTVLTDLPITAAKSAARI
;
A
#
# COMPACT_ATOMS: atom_id res chain seq x y z
N MET A 1 5.56 -3.26 -53.67
CA MET A 1 4.95 -2.09 -53.01
C MET A 1 5.60 -1.97 -51.64
N SER A 2 6.64 -1.12 -51.53
CA SER A 2 7.28 -0.82 -50.24
C SER A 2 6.36 0.10 -49.47
N ILE A 3 5.83 -0.34 -48.33
CA ILE A 3 5.15 0.58 -47.42
C ILE A 3 6.25 1.19 -46.57
N ASP A 4 6.72 2.36 -47.02
CA ASP A 4 7.60 3.22 -46.25
C ASP A 4 6.80 3.71 -45.04
N THR A 5 6.83 2.90 -43.99
CA THR A 5 6.28 3.25 -42.69
C THR A 5 7.27 4.22 -42.04
N ALA A 6 7.27 5.46 -42.50
CA ALA A 6 7.90 6.56 -41.80
C ALA A 6 7.12 6.79 -40.50
N LEU A 7 7.43 5.98 -39.49
CA LEU A 7 7.04 6.23 -38.11
C LEU A 7 7.60 7.59 -37.74
N SER A 8 6.75 8.61 -37.73
CA SER A 8 6.99 9.85 -37.01
C SER A 8 7.33 9.46 -35.56
N LEU A 9 8.61 9.46 -35.21
CA LEU A 9 9.08 9.34 -33.83
C LEU A 9 8.70 10.63 -33.11
N GLY A 10 7.41 10.78 -32.81
CA GLY A 10 6.89 11.86 -31.97
C GLY A 10 7.67 11.90 -30.66
N ALA A 11 7.81 13.10 -30.09
CA ALA A 11 8.58 13.30 -28.87
C ALA A 11 8.18 12.26 -27.79
N LYS A 12 9.17 11.57 -27.23
CA LYS A 12 8.95 10.52 -26.22
C LYS A 12 8.20 11.11 -25.03
N SER A 13 7.04 10.55 -24.71
CA SER A 13 6.24 10.98 -23.55
C SER A 13 7.00 10.74 -22.24
N ARG A 14 6.95 11.71 -21.33
CA ARG A 14 7.52 11.59 -19.97
C ARG A 14 6.61 10.83 -18.99
N ALA A 15 5.42 10.41 -19.44
CA ALA A 15 4.43 9.76 -18.57
C ALA A 15 4.98 8.52 -17.82
N PRO A 16 5.74 7.59 -18.44
CA PRO A 16 6.27 6.43 -17.71
C PRO A 16 7.21 6.81 -16.57
N ALA A 17 8.01 7.86 -16.74
CA ALA A 17 8.93 8.35 -15.71
C ALA A 17 8.15 8.92 -14.51
N TRP A 18 7.13 9.73 -14.76
CA TRP A 18 6.27 10.26 -13.70
C TRP A 18 5.56 9.15 -12.94
N LEU A 19 5.04 8.17 -13.66
CA LEU A 19 4.33 7.04 -13.10
C LEU A 19 5.20 6.16 -12.20
N ASP A 20 6.49 6.05 -12.49
CA ASP A 20 7.44 5.33 -11.63
C ASP A 20 7.81 6.16 -10.39
N TRP A 21 8.07 7.47 -10.57
CA TRP A 21 8.30 8.41 -9.46
C TRP A 21 7.14 8.46 -8.46
N LEU A 22 5.90 8.52 -8.96
CA LEU A 22 4.70 8.49 -8.12
C LEU A 22 4.57 7.16 -7.36
N GLN A 23 4.93 6.03 -7.99
CA GLN A 23 4.92 4.74 -7.30
C GLN A 23 5.93 4.71 -6.15
N MET A 24 7.14 5.24 -6.37
CA MET A 24 8.16 5.34 -5.33
C MET A 24 7.73 6.26 -4.18
N LEU A 25 7.21 7.45 -4.51
CA LEU A 25 6.80 8.44 -3.51
C LEU A 25 5.64 7.93 -2.63
N THR A 26 4.62 7.34 -3.26
CA THR A 26 3.50 6.72 -2.53
C THR A 26 3.97 5.56 -1.66
N GLY A 27 4.90 4.73 -2.14
CA GLY A 27 5.50 3.66 -1.34
C GLY A 27 6.26 4.18 -0.12
N ALA A 28 7.11 5.21 -0.30
CA ALA A 28 7.83 5.84 0.80
C ALA A 28 6.87 6.46 1.84
N CYS A 29 5.80 7.12 1.38
CA CYS A 29 4.76 7.67 2.24
C CYS A 29 4.08 6.57 3.08
N LEU A 30 3.70 5.45 2.46
CA LEU A 30 3.09 4.32 3.16
C LEU A 30 4.03 3.67 4.18
N ILE A 31 5.34 3.58 3.89
CA ILE A 31 6.32 3.05 4.85
C ILE A 31 6.38 3.94 6.10
N VAL A 32 6.51 5.25 5.91
CA VAL A 32 6.53 6.21 7.02
C VAL A 32 5.24 6.12 7.83
N PHE A 33 4.09 6.06 7.14
CA PHE A 33 2.80 5.85 7.79
C PHE A 33 2.77 4.56 8.61
N MET A 34 3.22 3.43 8.07
CA MET A 34 3.21 2.15 8.77
C MET A 34 4.10 2.17 10.01
N TRP A 35 5.26 2.82 9.97
CA TRP A 35 6.09 3.01 11.15
C TRP A 35 5.39 3.86 12.21
N SER A 36 4.86 5.03 11.82
CA SER A 36 4.10 5.88 12.75
C SER A 36 2.88 5.16 13.31
N HIS A 37 2.13 4.45 12.48
CA HIS A 37 0.93 3.70 12.86
C HIS A 37 1.26 2.60 13.88
N MET A 38 2.30 1.80 13.64
CA MET A 38 2.73 0.77 14.58
C MET A 38 3.20 1.36 15.91
N LEU A 39 3.92 2.49 15.91
CA LEU A 39 4.32 3.18 17.14
C LEU A 39 3.12 3.73 17.92
N LEU A 40 2.16 4.35 17.24
CA LEU A 40 0.97 4.91 17.87
C LEU A 40 0.06 3.83 18.46
N VAL A 41 -0.22 2.76 17.72
CA VAL A 41 -1.11 1.68 18.19
C VAL A 41 -0.42 0.81 19.26
N SER A 42 0.90 0.61 19.17
CA SER A 42 1.66 -0.12 20.20
C SER A 42 1.83 0.65 21.51
N SER A 43 1.46 1.93 21.57
CA SER A 43 1.47 2.72 22.82
C SER A 43 0.66 2.08 23.95
N VAL A 44 -0.30 1.20 23.62
CA VAL A 44 -1.07 0.40 24.59
C VAL A 44 -0.19 -0.49 25.47
N ILE A 45 1.02 -0.87 25.01
CA ILE A 45 2.00 -1.61 25.81
C ILE A 45 2.43 -0.81 27.06
N PHE A 46 2.42 0.53 26.97
CA PHE A 46 2.68 1.42 28.11
C PHE A 46 1.43 1.72 28.95
N GLY A 47 0.27 1.18 28.56
CA GLY A 47 -1.01 1.31 29.26
C GLY A 47 -2.14 1.82 28.37
N ALA A 48 -3.37 1.43 28.68
CA ALA A 48 -4.58 1.87 27.96
C ALA A 48 -4.77 3.40 27.98
N SER A 49 -4.34 4.06 29.07
CA SER A 49 -4.37 5.52 29.18
C SER A 49 -3.43 6.20 28.18
N ALA A 50 -2.25 5.64 27.91
CA ALA A 50 -1.30 6.19 26.94
C ALA A 50 -1.87 6.14 25.51
N MET A 51 -2.47 5.01 25.12
CA MET A 51 -3.16 4.88 23.84
C MET A 51 -4.35 5.84 23.74
N ASN A 52 -5.18 5.92 24.78
CA ASN A 52 -6.34 6.80 24.78
C ASN A 52 -5.95 8.28 24.71
N ALA A 53 -4.88 8.70 25.39
CA ALA A 53 -4.38 10.08 25.32
C ALA A 53 -3.90 10.45 23.91
N LEU A 54 -3.20 9.53 23.22
CA LEU A 54 -2.81 9.73 21.82
C LEU A 54 -4.04 9.74 20.90
N ALA A 55 -5.00 8.84 21.11
CA ALA A 55 -6.23 8.79 20.33
C ALA A 55 -7.07 10.07 20.50
N GLU A 56 -7.15 10.61 21.72
CA GLU A 56 -7.83 11.88 22.02
C GLU A 56 -7.13 13.06 21.34
N PHE A 57 -5.79 13.09 21.31
CA PHE A 57 -5.05 14.08 20.54
C PHE A 57 -5.39 14.03 19.03
N PHE A 58 -5.49 12.83 18.45
CA PHE A 58 -5.88 12.65 17.05
C PHE A 58 -7.32 13.07 16.79
N GLU A 59 -8.22 12.81 17.73
CA GLU A 59 -9.63 13.21 17.65
C GLU A 59 -9.77 14.74 17.73
N TYR A 60 -9.13 15.36 18.73
CA TYR A 60 -9.17 16.81 18.93
C TYR A 60 -8.59 17.59 17.75
N THR A 61 -7.53 17.07 17.14
CA THR A 61 -6.91 17.68 15.95
C THR A 61 -7.63 17.35 14.64
N GLY A 62 -8.63 16.46 14.65
CA GLY A 62 -9.29 15.97 13.43
C GLY A 62 -8.39 15.13 12.53
N LEU A 63 -7.25 14.68 13.04
CA LEU A 63 -6.21 14.02 12.24
C LEU A 63 -6.64 12.64 11.78
N ALA A 64 -7.48 11.92 12.55
CA ALA A 64 -8.02 10.63 12.13
C ALA A 64 -9.06 10.77 11.00
N GLN A 65 -9.90 11.80 11.09
CA GLN A 65 -11.00 12.09 10.17
C GLN A 65 -10.49 12.54 8.80
N VAL A 66 -9.41 13.32 8.78
CA VAL A 66 -8.80 13.80 7.53
C VAL A 66 -7.68 12.86 7.07
N GLY A 67 -6.78 12.48 7.98
CA GLY A 67 -5.63 11.63 7.68
C GLY A 67 -6.03 10.22 7.26
N GLY A 68 -7.07 9.64 7.86
CA GLY A 68 -7.58 8.31 7.51
C GLY A 68 -7.97 8.18 6.03
N PRO A 69 -8.92 8.99 5.53
CA PRO A 69 -9.29 8.99 4.11
C PRO A 69 -8.13 9.34 3.17
N LEU A 70 -7.25 10.26 3.56
CA LEU A 70 -6.08 10.63 2.74
C LEU A 70 -5.09 9.45 2.60
N ILE A 71 -4.78 8.75 3.69
CA ILE A 71 -3.94 7.55 3.63
C ILE A 71 -4.64 6.43 2.86
N GLY A 72 -5.96 6.28 3.00
CA GLY A 72 -6.75 5.36 2.18
C GLY A 72 -6.63 5.66 0.68
N LEU A 73 -6.66 6.93 0.29
CA LEU A 73 -6.44 7.36 -1.09
C LEU A 73 -5.01 7.04 -1.56
N VAL A 74 -4.00 7.38 -0.77
CA VAL A 74 -2.58 7.08 -1.08
C VAL A 74 -2.38 5.57 -1.23
N PHE A 75 -3.00 4.77 -0.38
CA PHE A 75 -2.97 3.31 -0.44
C PHE A 75 -3.55 2.76 -1.75
N LEU A 76 -4.72 3.24 -2.17
CA LEU A 76 -5.34 2.85 -3.44
C LEU A 76 -4.53 3.32 -4.65
N VAL A 77 -4.03 4.55 -4.63
CA VAL A 77 -3.16 5.08 -5.70
C VAL A 77 -1.87 4.27 -5.79
N HIS A 78 -1.24 3.94 -4.66
CA HIS A 78 -0.06 3.10 -4.62
C HIS A 78 -0.34 1.73 -5.25
N PHE A 79 -1.44 1.08 -4.87
CA PHE A 79 -1.84 -0.20 -5.44
C PHE A 79 -2.07 -0.10 -6.95
N ALA A 80 -2.79 0.93 -7.42
CA ALA A 80 -3.04 1.14 -8.85
C ALA A 80 -1.75 1.34 -9.66
N LEU A 81 -0.74 2.00 -9.08
CA LEU A 81 0.56 2.19 -9.72
C LEU A 81 1.41 0.91 -9.68
N ALA A 82 1.44 0.22 -8.55
CA ALA A 82 2.21 -1.00 -8.35
C ALA A 82 1.63 -2.20 -9.13
N SER A 83 0.31 -2.26 -9.29
CA SER A 83 -0.38 -3.35 -10.01
C SER A 83 0.08 -3.49 -11.45
N ARG A 84 0.56 -2.43 -12.10
CA ARG A 84 1.12 -2.48 -13.46
C ARG A 84 2.35 -3.39 -13.59
N LYS A 85 3.01 -3.71 -12.47
CA LYS A 85 4.15 -4.63 -12.42
C LYS A 85 3.74 -6.06 -12.03
N MET A 86 2.45 -6.31 -11.77
CA MET A 86 1.95 -7.59 -11.28
C MET A 86 1.59 -8.54 -12.44
N PRO A 87 1.86 -9.86 -12.31
CA PRO A 87 1.49 -10.85 -13.31
C PRO A 87 0.04 -11.27 -13.08
N PHE A 88 -0.89 -10.75 -13.87
CA PHE A 88 -2.32 -11.06 -13.73
C PHE A 88 -2.78 -12.24 -14.57
N THR A 89 -2.08 -12.53 -15.67
CA THR A 89 -2.43 -13.68 -16.51
C THR A 89 -1.81 -14.97 -15.99
N SER A 90 -2.49 -16.10 -16.21
CA SER A 90 -1.97 -17.42 -15.84
C SER A 90 -0.64 -17.75 -16.53
N ALA A 91 -0.44 -17.25 -17.75
CA ALA A 91 0.81 -17.38 -18.50
C ALA A 91 1.97 -16.65 -17.82
N GLU A 92 1.79 -15.37 -17.44
CA GLU A 92 2.79 -14.58 -16.73
C GLU A 92 3.12 -15.19 -15.36
N GLN A 93 2.09 -15.60 -14.60
CA GLN A 93 2.25 -16.24 -13.29
C GLN A 93 3.06 -17.54 -13.40
N THR A 94 2.75 -18.37 -14.41
CA THR A 94 3.50 -19.61 -14.66
C THR A 94 4.94 -19.31 -15.06
N ALA A 95 5.17 -18.31 -15.90
CA ALA A 95 6.49 -17.92 -16.37
C ALA A 95 7.38 -17.46 -15.21
N ILE A 96 6.91 -16.52 -14.39
CA ILE A 96 7.70 -15.97 -13.28
C ILE A 96 7.95 -17.02 -12.19
N TRP A 97 7.00 -17.93 -11.95
CA TRP A 97 7.17 -19.02 -11.00
C TRP A 97 8.25 -20.02 -11.45
N ARG A 98 8.25 -20.40 -12.72
CA ARG A 98 9.29 -21.26 -13.31
C ARG A 98 10.66 -20.59 -13.22
N GLN A 99 10.73 -19.30 -13.55
CA GLN A 99 11.97 -18.53 -13.47
C GLN A 99 12.50 -18.44 -12.03
N ALA A 100 11.64 -18.15 -11.05
CA ALA A 100 12.03 -18.08 -9.64
C ALA A 100 12.59 -19.42 -9.13
N LYS A 101 11.96 -20.54 -9.52
CA LYS A 101 12.46 -21.89 -9.22
C LYS A 101 13.80 -22.21 -9.86
N MET A 102 14.00 -21.79 -11.11
CA MET A 102 15.25 -22.01 -11.84
C MET A 102 16.40 -21.17 -11.27
N LEU A 103 16.17 -19.87 -11.02
CA LEU A 103 17.19 -18.94 -10.55
C LEU A 103 17.59 -19.17 -9.09
N ARG A 104 16.66 -19.65 -8.25
CA ARG A 104 16.87 -19.85 -6.80
C ARG A 104 17.44 -18.60 -6.09
N HIS A 105 17.09 -17.41 -6.59
CA HIS A 105 17.58 -16.14 -6.08
C HIS A 105 16.62 -15.55 -5.04
N ALA A 106 17.15 -15.16 -3.88
CA ALA A 106 16.34 -14.68 -2.75
C ALA A 106 15.44 -13.50 -3.12
N ASP A 107 15.98 -12.47 -3.78
CA ASP A 107 15.19 -11.27 -4.11
C ASP A 107 14.07 -11.56 -5.12
N THR A 108 14.23 -12.59 -5.97
CA THR A 108 13.14 -13.01 -6.88
C THR A 108 11.98 -13.61 -6.09
N TRP A 109 12.28 -14.39 -5.06
CA TRP A 109 11.27 -14.93 -4.14
C TRP A 109 10.65 -13.84 -3.27
N LEU A 110 11.44 -12.86 -2.80
CA LEU A 110 10.92 -11.71 -2.05
C LEU A 110 9.96 -10.87 -2.90
N TRP A 111 10.26 -10.68 -4.18
CA TRP A 111 9.34 -10.00 -5.10
C TRP A 111 8.01 -10.76 -5.25
N LEU A 112 8.05 -12.10 -5.36
CA LEU A 112 6.83 -12.91 -5.38
C LEU A 112 6.06 -12.82 -4.06
N ALA A 113 6.77 -12.78 -2.92
CA ALA A 113 6.17 -12.58 -1.61
C ALA A 113 5.54 -11.17 -1.48
N GLN A 114 6.19 -10.13 -2.01
CA GLN A 114 5.63 -8.78 -2.09
C GLN A 114 4.35 -8.76 -2.92
N ALA A 115 4.37 -9.37 -4.11
CA ALA A 115 3.21 -9.49 -4.97
C ALA A 115 2.04 -10.22 -4.26
N GLY A 116 2.31 -11.36 -3.64
CA GLY A 116 1.30 -12.15 -2.91
C GLY A 116 0.73 -11.41 -1.71
N THR A 117 1.60 -10.86 -0.86
CA THR A 117 1.17 -10.11 0.35
C THR A 117 0.45 -8.81 0.00
N ALA A 118 0.82 -8.13 -1.09
CA ALA A 118 0.11 -6.94 -1.55
C ALA A 118 -1.38 -7.20 -1.82
N MET A 119 -1.73 -8.37 -2.38
CA MET A 119 -3.14 -8.72 -2.61
C MET A 119 -3.90 -8.98 -1.30
N ILE A 120 -3.25 -9.63 -0.34
CA ILE A 120 -3.83 -9.88 0.99
C ILE A 120 -4.03 -8.54 1.73
N VAL A 121 -3.01 -7.68 1.73
CA VAL A 121 -3.04 -6.36 2.36
C VAL A 121 -4.07 -5.45 1.70
N LEU A 122 -4.29 -5.54 0.38
CA LEU A 122 -5.36 -4.80 -0.29
C LEU A 122 -6.72 -5.07 0.35
N ILE A 123 -7.05 -6.34 0.55
CA ILE A 123 -8.34 -6.78 1.07
C ILE A 123 -8.43 -6.47 2.57
N LEU A 124 -7.48 -6.98 3.35
CA LEU A 124 -7.49 -6.84 4.81
C LEU A 124 -7.31 -5.38 5.23
N GLY A 125 -6.45 -4.64 4.55
CA GLY A 125 -6.23 -3.21 4.77
C GLY A 125 -7.48 -2.39 4.47
N ALA A 126 -8.21 -2.68 3.38
CA ALA A 126 -9.46 -1.99 3.09
C ALA A 126 -10.53 -2.23 4.17
N ILE A 127 -10.68 -3.49 4.62
CA ILE A 127 -11.61 -3.84 5.72
C ILE A 127 -11.19 -3.14 7.02
N HIS A 128 -9.90 -3.18 7.36
CA HIS A 128 -9.36 -2.50 8.52
C HIS A 128 -9.64 -0.99 8.50
N MET A 129 -9.34 -0.33 7.39
CA MET A 129 -9.59 1.11 7.22
C MET A 129 -11.08 1.44 7.35
N TRP A 130 -11.96 0.64 6.74
CA TRP A 130 -13.41 0.82 6.86
C TRP A 130 -13.87 0.72 8.31
N THR A 131 -13.51 -0.36 9.00
CA THR A 131 -13.96 -0.63 10.38
C THR A 131 -13.44 0.36 11.42
N VAL A 132 -12.25 0.94 11.21
CA VAL A 132 -11.69 1.94 12.12
C VAL A 132 -12.28 3.33 11.83
N LEU A 133 -12.34 3.74 10.56
CA LEU A 133 -12.74 5.10 10.20
C LEU A 133 -14.24 5.36 10.32
N THR A 134 -15.07 4.31 10.31
CA THR A 134 -16.53 4.43 10.48
C THR A 134 -17.00 4.33 11.94
N ASP A 135 -16.09 4.04 12.89
CA ASP A 135 -16.39 3.89 14.32
C ASP A 135 -15.42 4.72 15.18
N LEU A 136 -15.16 5.96 14.76
CA LEU A 136 -14.47 6.97 15.55
C LEU A 136 -15.37 7.44 16.73
N PRO A 137 -14.80 7.92 17.85
CA PRO A 137 -13.38 8.03 18.16
C PRO A 137 -12.73 6.68 18.50
N ILE A 138 -11.41 6.59 18.31
CA ILE A 138 -10.60 5.41 18.62
C ILE A 138 -10.40 5.31 20.14
N THR A 139 -10.62 4.13 20.71
CA THR A 139 -10.30 3.86 22.13
C THR A 139 -9.68 2.48 22.30
N ALA A 140 -8.91 2.30 23.38
CA ALA A 140 -8.35 1.02 23.77
C ALA A 140 -9.46 -0.02 24.02
N ALA A 141 -10.58 0.39 24.63
CA ALA A 141 -11.71 -0.49 24.92
C ALA A 141 -12.39 -1.01 23.65
N LYS A 142 -12.69 -0.13 22.68
CA LYS A 142 -13.24 -0.55 21.37
C LYS A 142 -12.27 -1.46 20.61
N SER A 143 -10.98 -1.19 20.71
CA SER A 143 -9.94 -2.00 20.04
C SER A 143 -9.86 -3.42 20.63
N ALA A 144 -9.97 -3.55 21.96
CA ALA A 144 -9.98 -4.84 22.64
C ALA A 144 -11.24 -5.66 22.35
N ALA A 145 -12.41 -5.02 22.19
CA ALA A 145 -13.68 -5.70 21.92
C ALA A 145 -13.78 -6.35 20.52
N ARG A 146 -12.79 -6.11 19.64
CA ARG A 146 -12.75 -6.60 18.25
C ARG A 146 -11.88 -7.85 18.06
N ILE A 147 -11.27 -8.37 19.12
CA ILE A 147 -10.43 -9.58 19.16
C ILE A 147 -11.17 -10.65 19.94
#